data_AF-A0A2V6IPM8-F1
#
_entry.id   AF-A0A2V6IPM8-F1
#
_cell.length_a   1.000
_cell.length_b   1.000
_cell.length_c   1.000
_cell.angle_alpha   90.00
_cell.angle_beta   90.00
_cell.angle_gamma   90.00
#
_symmetry.space_group_name_H-M   'P 1'
#
loop_
_entity.id
_entity.type
_entity.pdbx_description
1 polymer ?
#
loop_
_entity_poly.entity_id
_entity_poly.type
_entity_poly.pdbx_seq_one_letter_code
_entity_poly.pdbx_strand_id
1 'polypeptide(L)'
;MKTTLRFFLFVCLIGSIQLSFGQISSPRERPDVSNKALITKTAPPITTESKASAADSPALHKLADDYYNWRNENYPVASSDAGLHTWDNRLTDYSAAKIAQRAQHVRKLLDQVRAMKTEKWAKDDRIDWLLFRAQLEEVDFGERVLKFEHTNPLTYVGECSSAIFSLLKKEYDAPRNRALSAAARFKAMPGLFAEAEKNLQKPVKLYAQLAIQSARNIDPLFKESTAPLTKGLSEAERAEFEKSRDNALTAIHGFADRLENKMPQMVAFAPMGEVNYNYYLKNVLLLPLNAVQVEMLGRAELARYRALEALLPDPSMADPNPARAKSIPPDQEAFLKAYESREAEMIDFLKSHQLITLPDYLGRFEIRQLPEAFKPTSPGGFMNPPGLYDKDPAGFFFIPTYNPESKNFYIRAAIEDPRPILGHEGIPGHFMQLSIANHLPDEIRRQNQNGVFVEG
;
A
#
# COMPACT_ATOMS: atom_id res chain seq x y z
N MET A 1 -16.89 -12.54 29.35
CA MET A 1 -16.04 -11.35 29.19
C MET A 1 -15.46 -11.38 27.79
N LYS A 2 -15.96 -10.48 26.94
CA LYS A 2 -15.59 -10.29 25.54
C LYS A 2 -14.46 -9.25 25.52
N THR A 3 -13.31 -9.56 24.93
CA THR A 3 -12.24 -8.57 24.76
C THR A 3 -11.52 -8.80 23.43
N THR A 4 -11.91 -7.98 22.46
CA THR A 4 -11.04 -7.15 21.61
C THR A 4 -9.86 -7.82 20.89
N LEU A 5 -10.12 -8.28 19.66
CA LEU A 5 -9.10 -8.39 18.61
C LEU A 5 -9.49 -7.38 17.51
N ARG A 6 -8.82 -6.21 17.49
CA ARG A 6 -9.17 -5.05 16.66
C ARG A 6 -8.03 -4.70 15.71
N PHE A 7 -8.43 -4.43 14.46
CA PHE A 7 -7.84 -3.48 13.50
C PHE A 7 -6.46 -3.77 12.90
N PHE A 8 -6.45 -4.26 11.65
CA PHE A 8 -5.39 -4.01 10.65
C PHE A 8 -6.06 -4.00 9.27
N LEU A 9 -6.32 -2.82 8.73
CA LEU A 9 -6.63 -2.67 7.31
C LEU A 9 -6.39 -1.21 6.87
N PHE A 10 -5.15 -0.87 6.55
CA PHE A 10 -4.77 -0.12 5.35
C PHE A 10 -3.24 -0.06 5.25
N VAL A 11 -2.73 -0.29 4.04
CA VAL A 11 -1.34 -0.50 3.62
C VAL A 11 -0.78 -1.89 3.97
N CYS A 12 -0.46 -2.64 2.92
CA CYS A 12 0.11 -4.00 2.89
C CYS A 12 -0.76 -5.15 3.46
N LEU A 13 -1.37 -5.89 2.53
CA LEU A 13 -2.17 -7.07 2.80
C LEU A 13 -1.26 -8.27 3.13
N ILE A 14 -0.91 -8.48 4.40
CA ILE A 14 -0.39 -9.77 4.88
C ILE A 14 -1.33 -10.28 5.98
N GLY A 15 -2.24 -11.18 5.60
CA GLY A 15 -3.20 -11.83 6.48
C GLY A 15 -3.10 -13.35 6.38
N SER A 16 -2.58 -13.95 7.44
CA SER A 16 -2.36 -15.37 7.68
C SER A 16 -3.66 -16.20 7.70
N ILE A 17 -3.67 -17.33 6.97
CA ILE A 17 -4.66 -18.41 7.15
C ILE A 17 -3.88 -19.71 7.43
N GLN A 18 -4.11 -20.29 8.62
CA GLN A 18 -3.65 -21.63 8.96
C GLN A 18 -4.49 -22.66 8.19
N LEU A 19 -3.83 -23.50 7.39
CA LEU A 19 -4.41 -24.71 6.80
C LEU A 19 -3.56 -25.91 7.22
N SER A 20 -4.20 -26.84 7.93
CA SER A 20 -3.66 -28.16 8.25
C SER A 20 -3.64 -29.01 6.98
N PHE A 21 -2.46 -29.35 6.46
CA PHE A 21 -2.32 -30.28 5.34
C PHE A 21 -1.78 -31.63 5.82
N GLY A 22 -2.57 -32.68 5.58
CA GLY A 22 -2.15 -34.07 5.72
C GLY A 22 -1.13 -34.46 4.64
N GLN A 23 -0.16 -35.28 5.03
CA GLN A 23 0.93 -35.74 4.18
C GLN A 23 0.43 -36.70 3.09
N ILE A 24 0.84 -36.46 1.85
CA ILE A 24 0.93 -37.51 0.82
C ILE A 24 2.33 -37.42 0.21
N SER A 25 3.11 -38.48 0.43
CA SER A 25 4.46 -38.68 -0.10
C SER A 25 4.40 -39.45 -1.41
N SER A 26 5.18 -39.03 -2.40
CA SER A 26 5.65 -39.87 -3.50
C SER A 26 7.00 -39.35 -4.00
N PRO A 27 7.96 -40.22 -4.35
CA PRO A 27 9.36 -39.82 -4.54
C PRO A 27 9.66 -39.53 -6.02
N ARG A 28 10.45 -38.48 -6.30
CA ARG A 28 11.35 -38.49 -7.47
C ARG A 28 12.49 -37.49 -7.39
N GLU A 29 13.68 -38.08 -7.54
CA GLU A 29 14.92 -37.66 -8.20
C GLU A 29 15.42 -36.21 -8.09
N ARG A 30 16.63 -36.09 -7.53
CA ARG A 30 17.41 -34.86 -7.40
C ARG A 30 18.15 -34.54 -8.70
N PRO A 31 18.12 -33.29 -9.20
CA PRO A 31 19.16 -32.79 -10.08
C PRO A 31 20.32 -32.20 -9.27
N ASP A 32 21.53 -32.60 -9.65
CA ASP A 32 22.80 -32.07 -9.17
C ASP A 32 22.97 -30.61 -9.63
N VAL A 33 23.22 -29.69 -8.69
CA VAL A 33 23.50 -28.27 -8.94
C VAL A 33 24.86 -27.91 -8.38
N SER A 34 25.88 -28.23 -9.17
CA SER A 34 27.24 -27.73 -9.02
C SER A 34 27.55 -26.80 -10.20
N ASN A 35 27.21 -25.51 -10.07
CA ASN A 35 27.77 -24.46 -10.93
C ASN A 35 28.62 -23.51 -10.07
N LYS A 36 29.85 -23.94 -9.77
CA LYS A 36 30.95 -23.05 -9.40
C LYS A 36 31.74 -22.70 -10.66
N ALA A 37 32.17 -21.45 -10.71
CA ALA A 37 33.07 -20.82 -11.68
C ALA A 37 32.41 -20.18 -12.91
N LEU A 38 32.41 -18.84 -12.95
CA LEU A 38 33.07 -18.03 -13.98
C LEU A 38 32.61 -16.56 -13.87
N ILE A 39 33.31 -15.73 -13.08
CA ILE A 39 33.31 -14.28 -13.30
C ILE A 39 34.74 -13.77 -13.14
N THR A 40 35.50 -13.82 -14.24
CA THR A 40 36.58 -12.86 -14.53
C THR A 40 36.64 -12.70 -16.04
N LYS A 41 36.15 -11.57 -16.55
CA LYS A 41 36.63 -10.93 -17.78
C LYS A 41 36.00 -9.54 -17.89
N THR A 42 36.88 -8.56 -17.80
CA THR A 42 36.67 -7.14 -18.09
C THR A 42 36.09 -6.94 -19.48
N ALA A 43 34.99 -6.17 -19.60
CA ALA A 43 34.38 -5.80 -20.87
C ALA A 43 35.00 -4.48 -21.40
N PRO A 44 35.27 -4.36 -22.72
CA PRO A 44 35.74 -3.12 -23.33
C PRO A 44 34.58 -2.12 -23.55
N PRO A 45 34.87 -0.81 -23.69
CA PRO A 45 33.85 0.23 -23.71
C PRO A 45 33.02 0.21 -24.99
N ILE A 46 31.70 0.27 -24.84
CA ILE A 46 30.74 0.39 -25.95
C ILE A 46 30.61 1.88 -26.28
N THR A 47 31.10 2.28 -27.46
CA THR A 47 30.65 3.49 -28.15
C THR A 47 30.27 3.09 -29.56
N THR A 48 29.00 3.26 -29.91
CA THR A 48 28.51 4.21 -30.91
C THR A 48 27.02 4.05 -31.10
N GLU A 49 26.37 5.20 -31.08
CA GLU A 49 24.98 5.51 -31.34
C GLU A 49 24.40 4.75 -32.55
N SER A 50 23.27 4.08 -32.32
CA SER A 50 22.26 3.86 -33.34
C SER A 50 21.13 4.85 -33.06
N LYS A 51 21.00 5.89 -33.90
CA LYS A 51 19.84 6.79 -33.90
C LYS A 51 18.57 5.98 -34.22
N ALA A 52 17.92 5.51 -33.15
CA ALA A 52 16.51 5.15 -33.14
C ALA A 52 15.66 6.35 -33.57
N SER A 53 14.48 6.12 -34.16
CA SER A 53 13.56 7.20 -34.53
C SER A 53 13.09 7.94 -33.27
N ALA A 54 13.71 9.09 -32.98
CA ALA A 54 13.49 9.94 -31.81
C ALA A 54 12.06 10.51 -31.66
N ALA A 55 11.13 10.16 -32.55
CA ALA A 55 9.78 10.74 -32.59
C ALA A 55 8.76 10.01 -31.69
N ASP A 56 8.96 8.72 -31.38
CA ASP A 56 7.91 7.90 -30.74
C ASP A 56 8.01 7.82 -29.21
N SER A 57 9.22 7.96 -28.63
CA SER A 57 9.40 8.03 -27.17
C SER A 57 8.69 9.26 -26.56
N PRO A 58 8.81 10.49 -27.12
CA PRO A 58 8.03 11.64 -26.65
C PRO A 58 6.51 11.43 -26.70
N ALA A 59 6.01 10.64 -27.66
CA ALA A 59 4.60 10.31 -27.75
C ALA A 59 4.14 9.37 -26.61
N LEU A 60 4.98 8.41 -26.20
CA LEU A 60 4.73 7.58 -25.02
C LEU A 60 4.64 8.43 -23.75
N HIS A 61 5.63 9.30 -23.50
CA HIS A 61 5.63 10.15 -22.32
C HIS A 61 4.40 11.07 -22.28
N LYS A 62 4.02 11.64 -23.43
CA LYS A 62 2.79 12.42 -23.51
C LYS A 62 1.54 11.61 -23.15
N LEU A 63 1.42 10.37 -23.64
CA LEU A 63 0.30 9.50 -23.28
C LEU A 63 0.28 9.16 -21.79
N ALA A 64 1.46 8.96 -21.19
CA ALA A 64 1.59 8.72 -19.76
C ALA A 64 1.19 9.95 -18.94
N ASP A 65 1.69 11.13 -19.28
CA ASP A 65 1.33 12.38 -18.60
C ASP A 65 -0.18 12.67 -18.69
N ASP A 66 -0.76 12.51 -19.88
CA ASP A 66 -2.21 12.67 -20.09
C ASP A 66 -3.00 11.66 -19.22
N TYR A 67 -2.52 10.41 -19.13
CA TYR A 67 -3.13 9.39 -18.29
C TYR A 67 -3.02 9.70 -16.80
N TYR A 68 -1.86 10.13 -16.30
CA TYR A 68 -1.70 10.45 -14.88
C TYR A 68 -2.58 11.64 -14.48
N ASN A 69 -2.64 12.68 -15.32
CA ASN A 69 -3.56 13.80 -15.10
C ASN A 69 -5.03 13.34 -15.06
N TRP A 70 -5.44 12.53 -16.05
CA TRP A 70 -6.80 11.98 -16.11
C TRP A 70 -7.11 11.07 -14.91
N ARG A 71 -6.18 10.17 -14.55
CA ARG A 71 -6.32 9.23 -13.41
C ARG A 71 -6.49 10.03 -12.12
N ASN A 72 -5.66 11.05 -11.92
CA ASN A 72 -5.71 11.84 -10.71
C ASN A 72 -7.06 12.57 -10.55
N GLU A 73 -7.63 13.10 -11.63
CA GLU A 73 -8.95 13.72 -11.59
C GLU A 73 -10.08 12.70 -11.35
N ASN A 74 -9.95 11.49 -11.89
CA ASN A 74 -10.98 10.45 -11.80
C ASN A 74 -10.94 9.67 -10.48
N TYR A 75 -9.82 9.73 -9.74
CA TYR A 75 -9.65 9.14 -8.42
C TYR A 75 -9.19 10.19 -7.38
N PRO A 76 -10.05 11.17 -7.02
CA PRO A 76 -9.67 12.29 -6.16
C PRO A 76 -9.08 11.89 -4.81
N VAL A 77 -9.60 10.82 -4.20
CA VAL A 77 -9.12 10.33 -2.90
C VAL A 77 -7.70 9.77 -3.01
N ALA A 78 -7.41 9.01 -4.06
CA ALA A 78 -6.06 8.51 -4.33
C ALA A 78 -5.08 9.65 -4.64
N SER A 79 -5.53 10.68 -5.35
CA SER A 79 -4.73 11.90 -5.59
C SER A 79 -4.39 12.62 -4.29
N SER A 80 -5.36 12.83 -3.40
CA SER A 80 -5.11 13.40 -2.07
C SER A 80 -4.14 12.54 -1.27
N ASP A 81 -4.26 11.21 -1.36
CA ASP A 81 -3.36 10.29 -0.67
C ASP A 81 -1.92 10.40 -1.21
N ALA A 82 -1.75 10.66 -2.50
CA ALA A 82 -0.45 10.91 -3.13
C ALA A 82 0.09 12.33 -2.92
N GLY A 83 -0.62 13.21 -2.19
CA GLY A 83 -0.22 14.60 -1.93
C GLY A 83 -0.76 15.63 -2.93
N LEU A 84 -1.60 15.22 -3.89
CA LEU A 84 -2.23 16.12 -4.86
C LEU A 84 -3.61 16.55 -4.38
N HIS A 85 -3.66 17.72 -3.75
CA HIS A 85 -4.83 18.22 -3.04
C HIS A 85 -5.83 19.05 -3.88
N THR A 86 -5.80 18.89 -5.21
CA THR A 86 -6.65 19.67 -6.15
C THR A 86 -8.15 19.38 -6.00
N TRP A 87 -8.52 18.16 -5.58
CA TRP A 87 -9.91 17.68 -5.51
C TRP A 87 -10.26 17.09 -4.15
N ASP A 88 -9.69 17.63 -3.07
CA ASP A 88 -9.89 17.16 -1.68
C ASP A 88 -11.35 17.12 -1.23
N ASN A 89 -12.23 17.89 -1.89
CA ASN A 89 -13.65 17.94 -1.58
C ASN A 89 -14.49 16.89 -2.33
N ARG A 90 -13.86 16.01 -3.12
CA ARG A 90 -14.55 15.00 -3.96
C ARG A 90 -14.22 13.58 -3.53
N LEU A 91 -15.18 12.68 -3.81
CA LEU A 91 -14.98 11.23 -3.85
C LEU A 91 -14.90 10.77 -5.31
N THR A 92 -14.41 9.55 -5.54
CA THR A 92 -14.56 8.87 -6.83
C THR A 92 -16.03 8.69 -7.18
N ASP A 93 -16.39 8.96 -8.44
CA ASP A 93 -17.75 8.74 -8.94
C ASP A 93 -17.92 7.27 -9.35
N TYR A 94 -18.66 6.52 -8.53
CA TYR A 94 -18.96 5.10 -8.75
C TYR A 94 -20.27 4.86 -9.51
N SER A 95 -20.84 5.84 -10.19
CA SER A 95 -21.96 5.56 -11.09
C SER A 95 -21.55 4.56 -12.19
N ALA A 96 -22.45 3.68 -12.59
CA ALA A 96 -22.19 2.66 -13.62
C ALA A 96 -21.61 3.26 -14.92
N ALA A 97 -22.06 4.46 -15.30
CA ALA A 97 -21.55 5.16 -16.48
C ALA A 97 -20.07 5.56 -16.32
N LYS A 98 -19.66 6.03 -15.14
CA LYS A 98 -18.28 6.42 -14.86
C LYS A 98 -17.34 5.24 -14.72
N ILE A 99 -17.80 4.16 -14.09
CA ILE A 99 -17.12 2.86 -14.09
C ILE A 99 -16.80 2.42 -15.52
N ALA A 100 -17.82 2.34 -16.37
CA ALA A 100 -17.66 1.93 -17.76
C ALA A 100 -16.74 2.87 -18.55
N GLN A 101 -16.85 4.19 -18.32
CA GLN A 101 -15.98 5.19 -18.94
C GLN A 101 -14.50 4.97 -18.60
N ARG A 102 -14.17 4.73 -17.32
CA ARG A 102 -12.79 4.49 -16.88
C ARG A 102 -12.22 3.21 -17.47
N ALA A 103 -12.98 2.12 -17.42
CA ALA A 103 -12.57 0.85 -18.01
C ALA A 103 -12.31 0.95 -19.53
N GLN A 104 -13.18 1.67 -20.25
CA GLN A 104 -13.00 1.89 -21.69
C GLN A 104 -11.78 2.77 -21.99
N HIS A 105 -11.56 3.83 -21.21
CA HIS A 105 -10.42 4.72 -21.36
C HIS A 105 -9.10 3.96 -21.24
N VAL A 106 -8.93 3.19 -20.15
CA VAL A 106 -7.72 2.40 -19.88
C VAL A 106 -7.49 1.35 -20.98
N ARG A 107 -8.53 0.62 -21.39
CA ARG A 107 -8.38 -0.40 -22.44
C ARG A 107 -7.92 0.19 -23.76
N LYS A 108 -8.54 1.30 -24.20
CA LYS A 108 -8.15 1.99 -25.43
C LYS A 108 -6.69 2.45 -25.38
N LEU A 109 -6.28 3.01 -24.25
CA LEU A 109 -4.92 3.48 -24.06
C LEU A 109 -3.92 2.31 -24.02
N LEU A 110 -4.25 1.22 -23.34
CA LEU A 110 -3.43 0.01 -23.30
C LEU A 110 -3.24 -0.59 -24.70
N ASP A 111 -4.29 -0.63 -25.52
CA ASP A 111 -4.20 -1.10 -26.91
C ASP A 111 -3.27 -0.20 -27.76
N GLN A 112 -3.33 1.12 -27.55
CA GLN A 112 -2.41 2.06 -28.21
C GLN A 112 -0.95 1.82 -27.79
N VAL A 113 -0.69 1.66 -26.49
CA VAL A 113 0.66 1.42 -25.95
C VAL A 113 1.21 0.07 -26.44
N ARG A 114 0.39 -0.99 -26.45
CA ARG A 114 0.81 -2.32 -26.97
C ARG A 114 1.16 -2.30 -28.46
N ALA A 115 0.51 -1.45 -29.24
CA ALA A 115 0.73 -1.35 -30.69
C ALA A 115 2.01 -0.58 -31.08
N MET A 116 2.69 0.06 -30.12
CA MET A 116 3.94 0.78 -30.36
C MET A 116 5.08 -0.16 -30.79
N LYS A 117 5.82 0.25 -31.82
CA LYS A 117 6.96 -0.51 -32.37
C LYS A 117 8.26 -0.11 -31.67
N THR A 118 8.60 -0.81 -30.59
CA THR A 118 9.69 -0.44 -29.69
C THR A 118 11.01 -1.16 -29.96
N GLU A 119 11.10 -1.99 -31.01
CA GLU A 119 12.26 -2.85 -31.28
C GLU A 119 13.54 -2.04 -31.54
N LYS A 120 13.39 -0.84 -32.09
CA LYS A 120 14.49 0.06 -32.42
C LYS A 120 14.75 1.13 -31.35
N TRP A 121 13.91 1.22 -30.32
CA TRP A 121 14.04 2.26 -29.29
C TRP A 121 15.30 2.06 -28.44
N ALA A 122 15.79 3.14 -27.81
CA ALA A 122 16.88 3.03 -26.86
C ALA A 122 16.46 2.16 -25.67
N LYS A 123 17.44 1.62 -24.94
CA LYS A 123 17.17 0.73 -23.79
C LYS A 123 16.25 1.39 -22.76
N ASP A 124 16.51 2.64 -22.40
CA ASP A 124 15.73 3.38 -21.41
C ASP A 124 14.29 3.62 -21.88
N ASP A 125 14.09 4.10 -23.11
CA ASP A 125 12.75 4.27 -23.69
C ASP A 125 11.93 2.96 -23.69
N ARG A 126 12.60 1.82 -23.93
CA ARG A 126 11.95 0.49 -23.89
C ARG A 126 11.56 0.09 -22.47
N ILE A 127 12.35 0.46 -21.47
CA ILE A 127 12.01 0.25 -20.06
C ILE A 127 10.78 1.08 -19.72
N ASP A 128 10.76 2.35 -20.13
CA ASP A 128 9.65 3.27 -19.83
C ASP A 128 8.35 2.78 -20.49
N TRP A 129 8.44 2.28 -21.72
CA TRP A 129 7.33 1.59 -22.38
C TRP A 129 6.83 0.36 -21.60
N LEU A 130 7.74 -0.50 -21.13
CA LEU A 130 7.38 -1.70 -20.36
C LEU A 130 6.69 -1.32 -19.05
N LEU A 131 7.21 -0.32 -18.34
CA LEU A 131 6.66 0.16 -17.07
C LEU A 131 5.28 0.77 -17.26
N PHE A 132 5.11 1.69 -18.21
CA PHE A 132 3.82 2.31 -18.46
C PHE A 132 2.77 1.29 -18.93
N ARG A 133 3.17 0.36 -19.79
CA ARG A 133 2.30 -0.76 -20.18
C ARG A 133 1.88 -1.55 -18.95
N ALA A 134 2.82 -1.95 -18.09
CA ALA A 134 2.51 -2.75 -16.89
C ALA A 134 1.51 -2.06 -15.94
N GLN A 135 1.62 -0.74 -15.77
CA GLN A 135 0.65 0.05 -14.99
C GLN A 135 -0.76 -0.01 -15.59
N LEU A 136 -0.89 0.07 -16.91
CA LEU A 136 -2.19 -0.04 -17.59
C LEU A 136 -2.73 -1.48 -17.58
N GLU A 137 -1.83 -2.47 -17.68
CA GLU A 137 -2.17 -3.90 -17.56
C GLU A 137 -2.75 -4.21 -16.19
N GLU A 138 -2.23 -3.61 -15.11
CA GLU A 138 -2.76 -3.77 -13.77
C GLU A 138 -4.21 -3.31 -13.67
N VAL A 139 -4.50 -2.12 -14.21
CA VAL A 139 -5.84 -1.55 -14.17
C VAL A 139 -6.81 -2.34 -15.05
N ASP A 140 -6.44 -2.72 -16.28
CA ASP A 140 -7.30 -3.59 -17.12
C ASP A 140 -7.50 -4.97 -16.48
N PHE A 141 -6.49 -5.53 -15.81
CA PHE A 141 -6.63 -6.79 -15.08
C PHE A 141 -7.65 -6.67 -13.94
N GLY A 142 -7.59 -5.57 -13.18
CA GLY A 142 -8.59 -5.23 -12.17
C GLY A 142 -10.01 -5.24 -12.73
N GLU A 143 -10.22 -4.61 -13.88
CA GLU A 143 -11.53 -4.51 -14.52
C GLU A 143 -12.02 -5.81 -15.16
N ARG A 144 -11.13 -6.56 -15.82
CA ARG A 144 -11.52 -7.73 -16.62
C ARG A 144 -11.58 -9.01 -15.80
N VAL A 145 -10.72 -9.13 -14.79
CA VAL A 145 -10.55 -10.35 -13.98
C VAL A 145 -11.14 -10.18 -12.58
N LEU A 146 -10.72 -9.14 -11.84
CA LEU A 146 -11.08 -9.00 -10.42
C LEU A 146 -12.48 -8.41 -10.20
N LYS A 147 -12.86 -7.42 -11.02
CA LYS A 147 -14.17 -6.76 -11.07
C LYS A 147 -14.61 -6.22 -9.71
N PHE A 148 -13.69 -5.62 -8.95
CA PHE A 148 -13.92 -5.28 -7.54
C PHE A 148 -15.12 -4.33 -7.32
N GLU A 149 -15.41 -3.41 -8.23
CA GLU A 149 -16.60 -2.56 -8.13
C GLU A 149 -17.92 -3.38 -8.13
N HIS A 150 -17.91 -4.59 -8.71
CA HIS A 150 -19.06 -5.50 -8.74
C HIS A 150 -18.99 -6.58 -7.65
N THR A 151 -17.79 -7.05 -7.31
CA THR A 151 -17.59 -8.25 -6.47
C THR A 151 -17.17 -7.94 -5.04
N ASN A 152 -16.66 -6.73 -4.78
CA ASN A 152 -15.97 -6.38 -3.56
C ASN A 152 -16.62 -5.15 -2.87
N PRO A 153 -17.50 -5.37 -1.88
CA PRO A 153 -18.08 -4.26 -1.11
C PRO A 153 -17.04 -3.39 -0.37
N LEU A 154 -15.83 -3.91 -0.12
CA LEU A 154 -14.77 -3.17 0.55
C LEU A 154 -14.23 -2.03 -0.31
N THR A 155 -14.37 -2.07 -1.64
CA THR A 155 -14.02 -0.94 -2.52
C THR A 155 -14.71 0.35 -2.06
N TYR A 156 -16.00 0.28 -1.74
CA TYR A 156 -16.81 1.42 -1.34
C TYR A 156 -16.53 1.89 0.09
N VAL A 157 -16.35 0.95 1.01
CA VAL A 157 -16.00 1.26 2.41
C VAL A 157 -14.58 1.84 2.50
N GLY A 158 -13.65 1.28 1.71
CA GLY A 158 -12.27 1.71 1.62
C GLY A 158 -12.11 3.10 1.00
N GLU A 159 -12.93 3.47 0.00
CA GLU A 159 -13.01 4.85 -0.48
C GLU A 159 -13.33 5.81 0.68
N CYS A 160 -14.34 5.49 1.49
CA CYS A 160 -14.79 6.34 2.60
C CYS A 160 -13.74 6.48 3.71
N SER A 161 -13.03 5.40 4.07
CA SER A 161 -11.95 5.48 5.06
C SER A 161 -10.77 6.30 4.54
N SER A 162 -10.33 6.02 3.30
CA SER A 162 -9.20 6.72 2.67
C SER A 162 -9.49 8.19 2.42
N ALA A 163 -10.76 8.52 2.11
CA ALA A 163 -11.25 9.87 1.90
C ALA A 163 -11.03 10.77 3.13
N ILE A 164 -11.10 10.22 4.33
CA ILE A 164 -10.86 10.99 5.56
C ILE A 164 -9.40 10.88 5.99
N PHE A 165 -8.82 9.68 5.94
CA PHE A 165 -7.44 9.47 6.36
C PHE A 165 -6.43 10.31 5.56
N SER A 166 -6.60 10.43 4.24
CA SER A 166 -5.74 11.26 3.37
C SER A 166 -5.71 12.75 3.74
N LEU A 167 -6.77 13.27 4.38
CA LEU A 167 -6.83 14.67 4.85
C LEU A 167 -6.16 14.87 6.23
N LEU A 168 -5.92 13.77 6.94
CA LEU A 168 -5.41 13.78 8.31
C LEU A 168 -3.92 13.48 8.40
N LYS A 169 -3.42 12.60 7.53
CA LYS A 169 -2.08 12.01 7.68
C LYS A 169 -0.94 13.03 7.64
N LYS A 170 -1.08 14.13 6.89
CA LYS A 170 -0.08 15.21 6.81
C LYS A 170 -0.73 16.59 6.96
N GLU A 171 0.02 17.54 7.51
CA GLU A 171 -0.41 18.94 7.65
C GLU A 171 -0.01 19.75 6.41
N TYR A 172 -0.79 19.63 5.33
CA TYR A 172 -0.51 20.32 4.06
C TYR A 172 -1.31 21.62 3.86
N ASP A 173 -2.36 21.84 4.67
CA ASP A 173 -3.23 23.02 4.61
C ASP A 173 -3.82 23.34 6.00
N ALA A 174 -4.39 24.53 6.14
CA ALA A 174 -5.05 24.99 7.35
C ALA A 174 -6.14 24.00 7.81
N PRO A 175 -6.24 23.70 9.13
CA PRO A 175 -7.22 22.74 9.65
C PRO A 175 -8.66 23.00 9.19
N ARG A 176 -9.07 24.27 9.08
CA ARG A 176 -10.39 24.68 8.58
C ARG A 176 -10.65 24.22 7.15
N ASN A 177 -9.70 24.40 6.22
CA ASN A 177 -9.90 23.98 4.82
C ASN A 177 -10.05 22.46 4.70
N ARG A 178 -9.20 21.72 5.41
CA ARG A 178 -9.27 20.26 5.47
C ARG A 178 -10.58 19.77 6.10
N ALA A 179 -11.10 20.47 7.11
CA ALA A 179 -12.41 20.18 7.68
C ALA A 179 -13.56 20.40 6.68
N LEU A 180 -13.51 21.48 5.88
CA LEU A 180 -14.52 21.74 4.84
C LEU A 180 -14.48 20.67 3.73
N SER A 181 -13.28 20.24 3.32
CA SER A 181 -13.09 19.12 2.38
C SER A 181 -13.65 17.81 2.95
N ALA A 182 -13.38 17.51 4.22
CA ALA A 182 -13.94 16.35 4.91
C ALA A 182 -15.48 16.41 4.99
N ALA A 183 -16.07 17.56 5.31
CA ALA A 183 -17.53 17.74 5.31
C ALA A 183 -18.16 17.49 3.92
N ALA A 184 -17.52 17.98 2.86
CA ALA A 184 -17.97 17.73 1.48
C ALA A 184 -17.91 16.22 1.14
N ARG A 185 -16.82 15.53 1.52
CA ARG A 185 -16.69 14.07 1.35
C ARG A 185 -17.74 13.31 2.15
N PHE A 186 -17.95 13.64 3.42
CA PHE A 186 -19.00 13.03 4.25
C PHE A 186 -20.39 13.19 3.61
N LYS A 187 -20.71 14.38 3.10
CA LYS A 187 -21.98 14.66 2.42
C LYS A 187 -22.19 13.79 1.16
N ALA A 188 -21.12 13.39 0.49
CA ALA A 188 -21.17 12.52 -0.69
C ALA A 188 -21.29 11.02 -0.37
N MET A 189 -20.86 10.57 0.81
CA MET A 189 -20.84 9.14 1.18
C MET A 189 -22.20 8.43 1.09
N PRO A 190 -23.34 9.03 1.50
CA PRO A 190 -24.65 8.39 1.32
C PRO A 190 -24.97 8.06 -0.15
N GLY A 191 -24.63 8.97 -1.07
CA GLY A 191 -24.81 8.74 -2.50
C GLY A 191 -23.89 7.63 -3.05
N LEU A 192 -22.65 7.56 -2.56
CA LEU A 192 -21.71 6.50 -2.91
C LEU A 192 -22.27 5.11 -2.54
N PHE A 193 -22.85 4.94 -1.35
CA PHE A 193 -23.44 3.65 -0.96
C PHE A 193 -24.72 3.31 -1.75
N ALA A 194 -25.46 4.32 -2.23
CA ALA A 194 -26.56 4.08 -3.15
C ALA A 194 -26.08 3.55 -4.51
N GLU A 195 -24.95 4.02 -5.03
CA GLU A 195 -24.31 3.45 -6.23
C GLU A 195 -23.73 2.06 -5.95
N ALA A 196 -23.08 1.85 -4.80
CA ALA A 196 -22.54 0.56 -4.39
C ALA A 196 -23.59 -0.56 -4.48
N GLU A 197 -24.81 -0.30 -4.01
CA GLU A 197 -25.89 -1.28 -4.06
C GLU A 197 -26.38 -1.63 -5.47
N LYS A 198 -26.26 -0.68 -6.42
CA LYS A 198 -26.60 -0.91 -7.83
C LYS A 198 -25.49 -1.69 -8.54
N ASN A 199 -24.25 -1.41 -8.20
CA ASN A 199 -23.07 -1.99 -8.87
C ASN A 199 -22.78 -3.41 -8.39
N LEU A 200 -22.97 -3.70 -7.10
CA LEU A 200 -22.62 -4.99 -6.53
C LEU A 200 -23.46 -6.12 -7.13
N GLN A 201 -22.78 -7.03 -7.82
CA GLN A 201 -23.36 -8.20 -8.47
C GLN A 201 -22.58 -9.44 -8.06
N LYS A 202 -23.26 -10.39 -7.41
CA LYS A 202 -22.64 -11.59 -6.82
C LYS A 202 -21.42 -11.24 -5.94
N PRO A 203 -21.59 -10.38 -4.92
CA PRO A 203 -20.47 -9.99 -4.05
C PRO A 203 -19.88 -11.21 -3.35
N VAL A 204 -18.56 -11.18 -3.17
CA VAL A 204 -17.79 -12.24 -2.51
C VAL A 204 -17.94 -12.10 -1.00
N LYS A 205 -18.34 -13.19 -0.34
CA LYS A 205 -18.62 -13.25 1.09
C LYS A 205 -17.44 -12.78 1.95
N LEU A 206 -16.22 -13.20 1.62
CA LEU A 206 -15.00 -12.78 2.34
C LEU A 206 -14.83 -11.25 2.30
N TYR A 207 -14.99 -10.65 1.13
CA TYR A 207 -14.87 -9.21 0.96
C TYR A 207 -15.98 -8.44 1.68
N ALA A 208 -17.21 -8.98 1.68
CA ALA A 208 -18.29 -8.41 2.46
C ALA A 208 -18.01 -8.47 3.96
N GLN A 209 -17.45 -9.57 4.48
CA GLN A 209 -17.06 -9.68 5.89
C GLN A 209 -16.03 -8.61 6.29
N LEU A 210 -15.02 -8.39 5.45
CA LEU A 210 -14.02 -7.34 5.68
C LEU A 210 -14.63 -5.94 5.58
N ALA A 211 -15.52 -5.71 4.60
CA ALA A 211 -16.23 -4.45 4.45
C ALA A 211 -17.12 -4.14 5.66
N ILE A 212 -17.86 -5.14 6.16
CA ILE A 212 -18.67 -5.03 7.38
C ILE A 212 -17.76 -4.71 8.56
N GLN A 213 -16.67 -5.46 8.75
CA GLN A 213 -15.76 -5.20 9.85
C GLN A 213 -15.19 -3.79 9.80
N SER A 214 -14.74 -3.33 8.63
CA SER A 214 -14.21 -1.97 8.45
C SER A 214 -15.28 -0.92 8.73
N ALA A 215 -16.47 -1.06 8.14
CA ALA A 215 -17.61 -0.17 8.32
C ALA A 215 -18.04 -0.07 9.80
N ARG A 216 -18.08 -1.18 10.54
CA ARG A 216 -18.48 -1.21 11.96
C ARG A 216 -17.44 -0.62 12.90
N ASN A 217 -16.20 -0.46 12.46
CA ASN A 217 -15.14 0.12 13.27
C ASN A 217 -14.70 1.51 12.75
N ILE A 218 -15.51 2.16 11.90
CA ILE A 218 -15.14 3.43 11.26
C ILE A 218 -15.37 4.66 12.15
N ASP A 219 -16.24 4.57 13.16
CA ASP A 219 -16.59 5.70 14.03
C ASP A 219 -15.37 6.49 14.53
N PRO A 220 -14.29 5.82 15.02
CA PRO A 220 -13.15 6.54 15.55
C PRO A 220 -12.45 7.44 14.53
N LEU A 221 -12.36 6.98 13.28
CA LEU A 221 -11.80 7.78 12.20
C LEU A 221 -12.65 9.03 11.95
N PHE A 222 -13.97 8.86 11.93
CA PHE A 222 -14.88 9.92 11.53
C PHE A 222 -15.13 10.94 12.64
N LYS A 223 -15.08 10.53 13.91
CA LYS A 223 -15.33 11.37 15.08
C LYS A 223 -14.04 11.85 15.74
N GLU A 224 -13.30 10.95 16.38
CA GLU A 224 -12.14 11.27 17.20
C GLU A 224 -10.98 11.80 16.34
N SER A 225 -10.67 11.14 15.22
CA SER A 225 -9.53 11.56 14.38
C SER A 225 -9.75 12.90 13.68
N THR A 226 -10.99 13.29 13.42
CA THR A 226 -11.31 14.59 12.78
C THR A 226 -11.51 15.73 13.76
N ALA A 227 -11.67 15.45 15.07
CA ALA A 227 -11.91 16.46 16.09
C ALA A 227 -10.86 17.62 16.08
N PRO A 228 -9.55 17.36 15.88
CA PRO A 228 -8.56 18.44 15.78
C PRO A 228 -8.82 19.42 14.63
N LEU A 229 -9.39 18.96 13.50
CA LEU A 229 -9.67 19.81 12.33
C LEU A 229 -10.78 20.83 12.61
N THR A 230 -11.72 20.48 13.49
CA THR A 230 -12.93 21.28 13.70
C THR A 230 -12.73 22.45 14.67
N LYS A 231 -11.60 22.54 15.38
CA LYS A 231 -11.39 23.53 16.47
C LYS A 231 -11.59 24.99 16.03
N GLY A 232 -11.23 25.32 14.78
CA GLY A 232 -11.32 26.68 14.23
C GLY A 232 -12.55 26.95 13.36
N LEU A 233 -13.54 26.05 13.32
CA LEU A 233 -14.77 26.25 12.55
C LEU A 233 -15.72 27.24 13.23
N SER A 234 -16.43 28.04 12.43
CA SER A 234 -17.62 28.77 12.89
C SER A 234 -18.72 27.80 13.35
N GLU A 235 -19.71 28.31 14.09
CA GLU A 235 -20.83 27.48 14.57
C GLU A 235 -21.60 26.82 13.43
N ALA A 236 -21.85 27.56 12.34
CA ALA A 236 -22.55 27.03 11.16
C ALA A 236 -21.72 25.95 10.43
N GLU A 237 -20.40 26.16 10.29
CA GLU A 237 -19.52 25.17 9.67
C GLU A 237 -19.38 23.91 10.52
N ARG A 238 -19.29 24.06 11.84
CA ARG A 238 -19.26 22.94 12.78
C ARG A 238 -20.55 22.14 12.70
N ALA A 239 -21.71 22.81 12.68
CA ALA A 239 -23.00 22.15 12.58
C ALA A 239 -23.15 21.36 11.27
N GLU A 240 -22.73 21.92 10.12
CA GLU A 240 -22.76 21.18 8.84
C GLU A 240 -21.74 20.03 8.82
N PHE A 241 -20.55 20.21 9.40
CA PHE A 241 -19.55 19.15 9.53
C PHE A 241 -20.10 17.97 10.34
N GLU A 242 -20.65 18.23 11.53
CA GLU A 242 -21.18 17.19 12.41
C GLU A 242 -22.39 16.50 11.78
N LYS A 243 -23.31 17.26 11.16
CA LYS A 243 -24.47 16.71 10.45
C LYS A 243 -24.05 15.83 9.27
N SER A 244 -23.10 16.26 8.46
CA SER A 244 -22.62 15.48 7.31
C SER A 244 -21.89 14.21 7.77
N ARG A 245 -21.03 14.29 8.78
CA ARG A 245 -20.38 13.14 9.43
C ARG A 245 -21.40 12.13 9.94
N ASP A 246 -22.42 12.57 10.67
CA ASP A 246 -23.39 11.67 11.29
C ASP A 246 -24.30 11.00 10.24
N ASN A 247 -24.62 11.71 9.15
CA ASN A 247 -25.28 11.12 7.98
C ASN A 247 -24.38 10.09 7.28
N ALA A 248 -23.08 10.35 7.17
CA ALA A 248 -22.12 9.39 6.60
C ALA A 248 -22.00 8.13 7.46
N LEU A 249 -21.94 8.27 8.79
CA LEU A 249 -21.95 7.16 9.74
C LEU A 249 -23.23 6.34 9.65
N THR A 250 -24.38 7.01 9.54
CA THR A 250 -25.65 6.31 9.32
C THR A 250 -25.63 5.52 8.00
N ALA A 251 -25.11 6.10 6.93
CA ALA A 251 -25.05 5.45 5.62
C ALA A 251 -24.11 4.23 5.60
N ILE A 252 -22.89 4.35 6.14
CA ILE A 252 -21.90 3.26 6.17
C ILE A 252 -22.32 2.11 7.09
N HIS A 253 -22.93 2.41 8.25
CA HIS A 253 -23.49 1.38 9.12
C HIS A 253 -24.73 0.72 8.51
N GLY A 254 -25.61 1.49 7.88
CA GLY A 254 -26.75 0.93 7.16
C GLY A 254 -26.31 0.04 6.00
N PHE A 255 -25.23 0.40 5.30
CA PHE A 255 -24.64 -0.46 4.28
C PHE A 255 -24.13 -1.78 4.88
N ALA A 256 -23.44 -1.73 6.02
CA ALA A 256 -23.02 -2.93 6.75
C ALA A 256 -24.22 -3.82 7.16
N ASP A 257 -25.31 -3.24 7.69
CA ASP A 257 -26.53 -3.98 8.01
C ASP A 257 -27.08 -4.73 6.77
N ARG A 258 -27.11 -4.05 5.62
CA ARG A 258 -27.59 -4.65 4.37
C ARG A 258 -26.66 -5.75 3.85
N LEU A 259 -25.34 -5.57 3.98
CA LEU A 259 -24.36 -6.61 3.66
C LEU A 259 -24.54 -7.83 4.56
N GLU A 260 -24.68 -7.65 5.87
CA GLU A 260 -24.91 -8.74 6.85
C GLU A 260 -26.15 -9.54 6.49
N ASN A 261 -27.26 -8.86 6.18
CA ASN A 261 -28.52 -9.50 5.78
C ASN A 261 -28.41 -10.29 4.48
N LYS A 262 -27.66 -9.78 3.49
CA LYS A 262 -27.46 -10.44 2.19
C LYS A 262 -26.34 -11.48 2.22
N MET A 263 -25.50 -11.50 3.26
CA MET A 263 -24.30 -12.33 3.36
C MET A 263 -24.53 -13.84 3.13
N PRO A 264 -25.64 -14.45 3.59
CA PRO A 264 -25.92 -15.87 3.31
C PRO A 264 -26.05 -16.20 1.81
N GLN A 265 -26.37 -15.22 0.96
CA GLN A 265 -26.58 -15.38 -0.48
C GLN A 265 -25.31 -15.07 -1.30
N MET A 266 -24.24 -14.64 -0.64
CA MET A 266 -23.00 -14.21 -1.28
C MET A 266 -22.13 -15.38 -1.71
N VAL A 267 -21.36 -15.18 -2.79
CA VAL A 267 -20.51 -16.24 -3.35
C VAL A 267 -19.26 -16.43 -2.48
N ALA A 268 -18.78 -17.67 -2.38
CA ALA A 268 -17.51 -17.94 -1.72
C ALA A 268 -16.35 -17.31 -2.49
N PHE A 269 -15.26 -16.99 -1.78
CA PHE A 269 -14.03 -16.58 -2.42
C PHE A 269 -13.51 -17.70 -3.33
N ALA A 270 -13.02 -17.32 -4.51
CA ALA A 270 -12.35 -18.21 -5.44
C ALA A 270 -11.02 -17.59 -5.89
N PRO A 271 -9.94 -18.37 -5.99
CA PRO A 271 -8.68 -17.88 -6.52
C PRO A 271 -8.81 -17.50 -8.00
N MET A 272 -8.03 -16.51 -8.46
CA MET A 272 -8.05 -16.05 -9.85
C MET A 272 -7.62 -17.12 -10.87
N GLY A 273 -7.04 -18.24 -10.41
CA GLY A 273 -6.54 -19.33 -11.23
C GLY A 273 -5.14 -19.07 -11.77
N GLU A 274 -4.42 -20.16 -12.08
CA GLU A 274 -3.00 -20.10 -12.47
C GLU A 274 -2.75 -19.27 -13.73
N VAL A 275 -3.63 -19.35 -14.74
CA VAL A 275 -3.50 -18.58 -15.98
C VAL A 275 -3.51 -17.07 -15.72
N ASN A 276 -4.46 -16.58 -14.92
CA ASN A 276 -4.54 -15.17 -14.57
C ASN A 276 -3.39 -14.75 -13.64
N TYR A 277 -2.97 -15.64 -12.73
CA TYR A 277 -1.85 -15.35 -11.85
C TYR A 277 -0.52 -15.26 -12.62
N ASN A 278 -0.26 -16.18 -13.57
CA ASN A 278 0.89 -16.12 -14.48
C ASN A 278 0.85 -14.86 -15.37
N TYR A 279 -0.34 -14.44 -15.81
CA TYR A 279 -0.49 -13.19 -16.53
C TYR A 279 -0.08 -11.99 -15.67
N TYR A 280 -0.56 -11.94 -14.43
CA TYR A 280 -0.27 -10.86 -13.49
C TYR A 280 1.24 -10.81 -13.15
N LEU A 281 1.85 -11.95 -12.80
CA LEU A 281 3.30 -12.06 -12.56
C LEU A 281 4.12 -11.51 -13.74
N LYS A 282 3.77 -11.89 -14.98
CA LYS A 282 4.54 -11.54 -16.17
C LYS A 282 4.30 -10.12 -16.68
N ASN A 283 3.04 -9.69 -16.77
CA ASN A 283 2.69 -8.47 -17.48
C ASN A 283 2.49 -7.27 -16.55
N VAL A 284 2.11 -7.51 -15.29
CA VAL A 284 1.93 -6.47 -14.29
C VAL A 284 3.17 -6.35 -13.42
N LEU A 285 3.62 -7.45 -12.81
CA LEU A 285 4.77 -7.43 -11.92
C LEU A 285 6.11 -7.51 -12.66
N LEU A 286 6.09 -7.77 -13.98
CA LEU A 286 7.27 -7.91 -14.83
C LEU A 286 8.27 -8.97 -14.34
N LEU A 287 7.79 -9.98 -13.62
CA LEU A 287 8.61 -11.06 -13.10
C LEU A 287 8.90 -12.11 -14.19
N PRO A 288 10.13 -12.64 -14.23
CA PRO A 288 10.49 -13.74 -15.12
C PRO A 288 10.03 -15.11 -14.59
N LEU A 289 9.18 -15.13 -13.56
CA LEU A 289 8.75 -16.32 -12.83
C LEU A 289 7.26 -16.59 -13.05
N ASN A 290 6.91 -17.86 -13.15
CA ASN A 290 5.52 -18.32 -13.11
C ASN A 290 5.11 -18.77 -11.69
N ALA A 291 3.82 -19.07 -11.52
CA ALA A 291 3.21 -19.47 -10.26
C ALA A 291 3.94 -20.65 -9.58
N VAL A 292 4.30 -21.68 -10.36
CA VAL A 292 4.99 -22.88 -9.86
C VAL A 292 6.39 -22.53 -9.35
N GLN A 293 7.11 -21.66 -10.06
CA GLN A 293 8.44 -21.20 -9.63
C GLN A 293 8.36 -20.33 -8.38
N VAL A 294 7.35 -19.45 -8.29
CA VAL A 294 7.11 -18.64 -7.08
C VAL A 294 6.79 -19.54 -5.88
N GLU A 295 5.91 -20.53 -6.05
CA GLU A 295 5.60 -21.50 -5.00
C GLU A 295 6.83 -22.28 -4.55
N MET A 296 7.64 -22.77 -5.51
CA MET A 296 8.87 -23.50 -5.22
C MET A 296 9.84 -22.65 -4.39
N LEU A 297 10.07 -21.39 -4.78
CA LEU A 297 10.91 -20.47 -4.02
C LEU A 297 10.34 -20.21 -2.63
N GLY A 298 9.03 -19.99 -2.51
CA GLY A 298 8.37 -19.79 -1.22
C GLY A 298 8.53 -21.00 -0.29
N ARG A 299 8.42 -22.22 -0.80
CA ARG A 299 8.66 -23.45 -0.02
C ARG A 299 10.12 -23.59 0.41
N ALA A 300 11.06 -23.26 -0.46
CA ALA A 300 12.49 -23.31 -0.16
C ALA A 300 12.85 -22.29 0.94
N GLU A 301 12.39 -21.05 0.81
CA GLU A 301 12.65 -20.00 1.81
C GLU A 301 11.95 -20.28 3.14
N LEU A 302 10.71 -20.79 3.13
CA LEU A 302 10.03 -21.22 4.35
C LEU A 302 10.81 -22.33 5.08
N ALA A 303 11.33 -23.31 4.35
CA ALA A 303 12.16 -24.36 4.93
C ALA A 303 13.46 -23.79 5.50
N ARG A 304 14.10 -22.85 4.78
CA ARG A 304 15.31 -22.16 5.26
C ARG A 304 15.07 -21.41 6.56
N TYR A 305 14.01 -20.62 6.66
CA TYR A 305 13.71 -19.86 7.88
C TYR A 305 13.32 -20.76 9.06
N ARG A 306 12.57 -21.84 8.84
CA ARG A 306 12.30 -22.84 9.89
C ARG A 306 13.57 -23.54 10.37
N ALA A 307 14.52 -23.81 9.47
CA ALA A 307 15.81 -24.36 9.86
C ALA A 307 16.63 -23.36 10.67
N LEU A 308 16.63 -22.08 10.31
CA LEU A 308 17.28 -21.03 11.09
C LEU A 308 16.66 -20.87 12.48
N GLU A 309 15.33 -20.91 12.59
CA GLU A 309 14.61 -20.88 13.86
C GLU A 309 14.98 -22.08 14.75
N ALA A 310 15.07 -23.29 14.16
CA ALA A 310 15.49 -24.49 14.87
C ALA A 310 16.96 -24.48 15.34
N LEU A 311 17.79 -23.59 14.77
CA LEU A 311 19.20 -23.40 15.11
C LEU A 311 19.43 -22.25 16.10
N LEU A 312 18.37 -21.60 16.59
CA LEU A 312 18.51 -20.56 17.61
C LEU A 312 19.23 -21.11 18.86
N PRO A 313 20.28 -20.42 19.35
CA PRO A 313 20.95 -20.83 20.59
C PRO A 313 20.01 -20.86 21.80
N ASP A 314 18.98 -20.00 21.78
CA ASP A 314 17.89 -19.97 22.75
C ASP A 314 16.54 -20.07 22.00
N PRO A 315 15.90 -21.25 21.98
CA PRO A 315 14.62 -21.44 21.31
C PRO A 315 13.47 -20.61 21.89
N SER A 316 13.58 -20.11 23.13
CA SER A 316 12.54 -19.26 23.72
C SER A 316 12.42 -17.90 23.03
N MET A 317 13.45 -17.50 22.27
CA MET A 317 13.43 -16.29 21.44
C MET A 317 12.50 -16.38 20.23
N ALA A 318 12.01 -17.58 19.87
CA ALA A 318 11.00 -17.76 18.83
C ALA A 318 9.57 -17.49 19.34
N ASP A 319 9.31 -17.66 20.64
CA ASP A 319 8.01 -17.40 21.26
C ASP A 319 7.88 -15.90 21.59
N PRO A 320 6.85 -15.16 21.13
CA PRO A 320 6.63 -13.75 21.47
C PRO A 320 6.16 -13.53 22.92
N ASN A 321 6.74 -14.26 23.87
CA ASN A 321 6.49 -14.13 25.29
C ASN A 321 7.10 -12.82 25.83
N PRO A 322 6.29 -11.92 26.43
CA PRO A 322 6.79 -10.67 27.05
C PRO A 322 7.96 -10.87 28.03
N ALA A 323 8.04 -12.03 28.68
CA ALA A 323 9.09 -12.34 29.65
C ALA A 323 10.44 -12.71 29.03
N ARG A 324 10.55 -12.87 27.70
CA ARG A 324 11.80 -13.32 27.03
C ARG A 324 12.89 -12.26 27.04
N ALA A 325 12.52 -10.98 27.02
CA ALA A 325 13.45 -9.86 26.97
C ALA A 325 13.84 -9.42 28.39
N LYS A 326 15.14 -9.45 28.69
CA LYS A 326 15.66 -9.03 30.02
C LYS A 326 15.60 -7.52 30.26
N SER A 327 15.60 -6.74 29.18
CA SER A 327 15.56 -5.28 29.22
C SER A 327 14.73 -4.79 28.06
N ILE A 328 13.75 -3.95 28.37
CA ILE A 328 12.86 -3.29 27.42
C ILE A 328 12.73 -1.83 27.86
N PRO A 329 12.36 -0.91 26.95
CA PRO A 329 12.07 0.47 27.33
C PRO A 329 11.02 0.54 28.47
N PRO A 330 11.21 1.34 29.52
CA PRO A 330 10.26 1.37 30.65
C PRO A 330 8.89 1.97 30.30
N ASP A 331 8.83 2.84 29.29
CA ASP A 331 7.63 3.59 28.91
C ASP A 331 7.66 3.97 27.42
N GLN A 332 6.59 4.65 26.97
CA GLN A 332 6.43 5.11 25.60
C GLN A 332 7.50 6.12 25.16
N GLU A 333 7.99 6.97 26.07
CA GLU A 333 9.00 7.98 25.74
C GLU A 333 10.36 7.31 25.51
N ALA A 334 10.74 6.39 26.40
CA ALA A 334 11.94 5.59 26.23
C ALA A 334 11.85 4.69 24.98
N PHE A 335 10.65 4.19 24.65
CA PHE A 335 10.41 3.43 23.43
C PHE A 335 10.63 4.27 22.16
N LEU A 336 10.14 5.52 22.15
CA LEU A 336 10.42 6.47 21.08
C LEU A 336 11.91 6.78 20.95
N LYS A 337 12.58 7.12 22.06
CA LYS A 337 14.03 7.39 22.08
C LYS A 337 14.85 6.18 21.60
N ALA A 338 14.38 4.97 21.89
CA ALA A 338 15.03 3.76 21.38
C ALA A 338 14.94 3.68 19.84
N TYR A 339 13.79 3.97 19.24
CA TYR A 339 13.68 4.04 17.78
C TYR A 339 14.60 5.12 17.18
N GLU A 340 14.56 6.35 17.71
CA GLU A 340 15.38 7.46 17.23
C GLU A 340 16.87 7.14 17.30
N SER A 341 17.32 6.58 18.43
CA SER A 341 18.72 6.19 18.64
C SER A 341 19.17 5.07 17.70
N ARG A 342 18.31 4.06 17.48
CA ARG A 342 18.63 2.93 16.59
C ARG A 342 18.65 3.34 15.12
N GLU A 343 17.79 4.24 14.69
CA GLU A 343 17.84 4.80 13.33
C GLU A 343 19.15 5.58 13.12
N ALA A 344 19.54 6.42 14.08
CA ALA A 344 20.82 7.14 14.01
C ALA A 344 22.02 6.18 13.94
N GLU A 345 22.04 5.14 14.78
CA GLU A 345 23.05 4.07 14.75
C GLU A 345 23.14 3.41 13.37
N MET A 346 21.99 3.07 12.77
CA MET A 346 21.91 2.45 11.45
C MET A 346 22.45 3.38 10.35
N ILE A 347 22.05 4.65 10.34
CA ILE A 347 22.54 5.65 9.38
C ILE A 347 24.05 5.83 9.50
N ASP A 348 24.58 5.95 10.72
CA ASP A 348 26.02 6.11 10.95
C ASP A 348 26.80 4.87 10.52
N PHE A 349 26.27 3.67 10.78
CA PHE A 349 26.84 2.42 10.31
C PHE A 349 26.92 2.38 8.77
N LEU A 350 25.80 2.70 8.09
CA LEU A 350 25.70 2.72 6.64
C LEU A 350 26.68 3.72 6.00
N LYS A 351 26.82 4.92 6.59
CA LYS A 351 27.75 5.96 6.13
C LYS A 351 29.21 5.61 6.38
N SER A 352 29.56 5.19 7.60
CA SER A 352 30.94 4.87 7.99
C SER A 352 31.53 3.71 7.19
N HIS A 353 30.68 2.77 6.76
CA HIS A 353 31.06 1.64 5.92
C HIS A 353 30.82 1.88 4.42
N GLN A 354 30.37 3.08 4.02
CA GLN A 354 30.12 3.46 2.63
C GLN A 354 29.21 2.45 1.88
N LEU A 355 28.20 1.92 2.57
CA LEU A 355 27.32 0.88 2.01
C LEU A 355 26.25 1.47 1.07
N ILE A 356 25.85 2.72 1.32
CA ILE A 356 24.88 3.46 0.52
C ILE A 356 25.28 4.93 0.42
N THR A 357 24.88 5.58 -0.67
CA THR A 357 24.92 7.04 -0.78
C THR A 357 23.55 7.59 -0.39
N LEU A 358 23.50 8.48 0.60
CA LEU A 358 22.29 9.23 0.92
C LEU A 358 22.31 10.54 0.12
N PRO A 359 21.37 10.75 -0.82
CA PRO A 359 21.33 12.01 -1.56
C PRO A 359 21.06 13.21 -0.66
N ASP A 360 21.72 14.34 -0.94
CA ASP A 360 21.59 15.57 -0.15
C ASP A 360 20.18 16.19 -0.19
N TYR A 361 19.37 15.80 -1.18
CA TYR A 361 17.97 16.24 -1.34
C TYR A 361 16.97 15.39 -0.55
N LEU A 362 17.41 14.32 0.13
CA LEU A 362 16.50 13.54 0.98
C LEU A 362 15.88 14.43 2.06
N GLY A 363 14.56 14.34 2.21
CA GLY A 363 13.86 15.02 3.29
C GLY A 363 14.23 14.46 4.66
N ARG A 364 13.67 15.06 5.71
CA ARG A 364 13.81 14.53 7.07
C ARG A 364 12.96 13.28 7.23
N PHE A 365 13.54 12.21 7.77
CA PHE A 365 12.79 11.08 8.31
C PHE A 365 12.51 11.33 9.78
N GLU A 366 11.23 11.36 10.16
CA GLU A 366 10.82 11.64 11.53
C GLU A 366 10.17 10.43 12.18
N ILE A 367 10.74 9.96 13.27
CA ILE A 367 10.10 8.94 14.10
C ILE A 367 9.23 9.69 15.12
N ARG A 368 7.95 9.36 15.15
CA ARG A 368 6.95 10.08 15.94
C ARG A 368 6.12 9.12 16.77
N GLN A 369 5.65 9.59 17.92
CA GLN A 369 4.60 8.89 18.64
C GLN A 369 3.29 8.96 17.85
N LEU A 370 2.57 7.84 17.77
CA LEU A 370 1.24 7.80 17.18
C LEU A 370 0.28 8.78 17.91
N PRO A 371 -0.25 9.81 17.21
CA PRO A 371 -1.17 10.77 17.80
C PRO A 371 -2.42 10.07 18.35
N GLU A 372 -2.98 10.59 19.45
CA GLU A 372 -4.22 10.04 20.04
C GLU A 372 -5.35 9.89 19.02
N ALA A 373 -5.45 10.85 18.10
CA ALA A 373 -6.39 10.84 16.99
C ALA A 373 -6.30 9.58 16.13
N PHE A 374 -5.12 8.98 15.95
CA PHE A 374 -4.91 7.80 15.10
C PHE A 374 -4.83 6.47 15.85
N LYS A 375 -4.68 6.48 17.18
CA LYS A 375 -4.62 5.24 17.98
C LYS A 375 -5.81 4.29 17.77
N PRO A 376 -7.06 4.77 17.63
CA PRO A 376 -8.19 3.87 17.41
C PRO A 376 -8.16 3.14 16.07
N THR A 377 -7.52 3.72 15.05
CA THR A 377 -7.53 3.22 13.66
C THR A 377 -6.22 2.56 13.25
N SER A 378 -5.10 2.92 13.86
CA SER A 378 -3.76 2.44 13.47
C SER A 378 -2.86 2.17 14.68
N PRO A 379 -3.28 1.39 15.70
CA PRO A 379 -2.54 1.23 16.95
C PRO A 379 -1.14 0.60 16.78
N GLY A 380 -0.93 -0.13 15.68
CA GLY A 380 0.34 -0.75 15.31
C GLY A 380 1.37 0.21 14.71
N GLY A 381 1.06 1.51 14.60
CA GLY A 381 1.92 2.46 13.90
C GLY A 381 1.80 2.33 12.39
N PHE A 382 2.38 3.28 11.67
CA PHE A 382 2.47 3.27 10.21
C PHE A 382 3.53 4.25 9.73
N MET A 383 4.23 3.87 8.67
CA MET A 383 5.15 4.74 7.94
C MET A 383 4.39 5.51 6.87
N ASN A 384 4.71 6.79 6.75
CA ASN A 384 4.22 7.64 5.68
C ASN A 384 5.41 8.32 5.00
N PRO A 385 5.80 7.86 3.80
CA PRO A 385 6.84 8.48 3.01
C PRO A 385 6.30 9.82 2.45
N PRO A 386 7.17 10.71 1.93
CA PRO A 386 6.68 11.86 1.19
C PRO A 386 5.80 11.38 0.02
N GLY A 387 4.59 11.93 -0.08
CA GLY A 387 3.71 11.68 -1.21
C GLY A 387 4.36 12.13 -2.52
N LEU A 388 3.97 11.49 -3.62
CA LEU A 388 4.49 11.78 -4.96
C LEU A 388 4.43 13.28 -5.32
N TYR A 389 3.37 13.97 -4.89
CA TYR A 389 3.14 15.39 -5.15
C TYR A 389 3.33 16.29 -3.93
N ASP A 390 3.81 15.73 -2.82
CA ASP A 390 4.10 16.53 -1.63
C ASP A 390 5.20 17.54 -1.95
N LYS A 391 4.99 18.79 -1.54
CA LYS A 391 6.03 19.84 -1.59
C LYS A 391 7.05 19.68 -0.47
N ASP A 392 6.63 19.11 0.65
CA ASP A 392 7.48 18.81 1.79
C ASP A 392 8.05 17.39 1.62
N PRO A 393 9.36 17.24 1.41
CA PRO A 393 9.99 15.94 1.21
C PRO A 393 10.13 15.14 2.51
N ALA A 394 9.70 15.66 3.65
CA ALA A 394 9.72 14.93 4.91
C ALA A 394 8.73 13.76 4.90
N GLY A 395 9.19 12.64 5.46
CA GLY A 395 8.40 11.46 5.77
C GLY A 395 8.45 11.21 7.27
N PHE A 396 7.48 10.44 7.78
CA PHE A 396 7.44 10.12 9.20
C PHE A 396 7.02 8.67 9.42
N PHE A 397 7.53 8.08 10.49
CA PHE A 397 7.10 6.78 10.98
C PHE A 397 6.46 6.96 12.35
N PHE A 398 5.14 6.75 12.41
CA PHE A 398 4.44 6.66 13.68
C PHE A 398 4.68 5.30 14.29
N ILE A 399 5.38 5.25 15.43
CA ILE A 399 5.66 4.00 16.12
C ILE A 399 4.40 3.43 16.78
N PRO A 400 4.32 2.11 16.99
CA PRO A 400 3.20 1.49 17.69
C PRO A 400 2.94 2.11 19.07
N THR A 401 1.70 2.04 19.54
CA THR A 401 1.41 2.34 20.96
C THR A 401 2.14 1.32 21.84
N TYR A 402 2.94 1.81 22.78
CA TYR A 402 3.77 1.00 23.64
C TYR A 402 2.92 0.07 24.50
N ASN A 403 3.15 -1.24 24.35
CA ASN A 403 2.48 -2.28 25.12
C ASN A 403 3.49 -3.39 25.48
N PRO A 404 4.12 -3.34 26.66
CA PRO A 404 5.13 -4.32 27.06
C PRO A 404 4.57 -5.75 27.13
N GLU A 405 3.28 -5.90 27.42
CA GLU A 405 2.57 -7.18 27.54
C GLU A 405 2.06 -7.72 26.20
N SER A 406 2.39 -7.05 25.08
CA SER A 406 1.97 -7.48 23.76
C SER A 406 2.55 -8.85 23.42
N LYS A 407 1.67 -9.80 23.11
CA LYS A 407 2.02 -11.12 22.56
C LYS A 407 2.04 -11.15 21.03
N ASN A 408 1.84 -9.99 20.39
CA ASN A 408 2.01 -9.88 18.94
C ASN A 408 3.49 -9.91 18.63
N PHE A 409 3.89 -10.86 17.76
CA PHE A 409 5.30 -11.09 17.43
C PHE A 409 6.02 -9.83 16.92
N TYR A 410 5.42 -9.08 16.01
CA TYR A 410 6.04 -7.89 15.42
C TYR A 410 6.19 -6.76 16.45
N ILE A 411 5.15 -6.50 17.24
CA ILE A 411 5.21 -5.49 18.30
C ILE A 411 6.26 -5.89 19.34
N ARG A 412 6.30 -7.17 19.74
CA ARG A 412 7.29 -7.69 20.71
C ARG A 412 8.71 -7.55 20.18
N ALA A 413 8.97 -7.97 18.95
CA ALA A 413 10.26 -7.82 18.30
C ALA A 413 10.69 -6.34 18.26
N ALA A 414 9.78 -5.43 17.89
CA ALA A 414 10.10 -4.02 17.79
C ALA A 414 10.33 -3.34 19.16
N ILE A 415 9.73 -3.84 20.25
CA ILE A 415 10.06 -3.40 21.63
C ILE A 415 11.45 -3.85 22.06
N GLU A 416 11.89 -5.02 21.60
CA GLU A 416 13.21 -5.57 21.92
C GLU A 416 14.30 -4.89 21.10
N ASP A 417 14.06 -4.77 19.80
CA ASP A 417 14.98 -4.18 18.85
C ASP A 417 14.20 -3.67 17.63
N PRO A 418 14.08 -2.34 17.46
CA PRO A 418 13.36 -1.78 16.34
C PRO A 418 14.15 -1.79 15.02
N ARG A 419 15.44 -2.17 15.01
CA ARG A 419 16.27 -2.11 13.80
C ARG A 419 15.69 -2.85 12.60
N PRO A 420 15.09 -4.05 12.71
CA PRO A 420 14.47 -4.71 11.57
C PRO A 420 13.33 -3.91 10.94
N ILE A 421 12.46 -3.30 11.76
CA ILE A 421 11.36 -2.48 11.24
C ILE A 421 11.85 -1.11 10.74
N LEU A 422 12.86 -0.52 11.39
CA LEU A 422 13.51 0.71 10.92
C LEU A 422 14.23 0.51 9.58
N GLY A 423 14.88 -0.63 9.39
CA GLY A 423 15.51 -0.96 8.11
C GLY A 423 14.51 -1.18 6.98
N HIS A 424 13.27 -1.58 7.31
CA HIS A 424 12.16 -1.74 6.36
C HIS A 424 11.47 -0.41 6.06
N GLU A 425 11.12 0.37 7.09
CA GLU A 425 10.30 1.59 6.96
C GLU A 425 11.12 2.87 6.75
N GLY A 426 12.29 2.97 7.39
CA GLY A 426 13.15 4.15 7.46
C GLY A 426 14.28 4.13 6.43
N ILE A 427 15.51 4.34 6.89
CA ILE A 427 16.72 4.30 6.06
C ILE A 427 17.47 2.98 6.35
N PRO A 428 17.70 2.11 5.35
CA PRO A 428 17.64 2.37 3.90
C PRO A 428 16.35 1.92 3.19
N GLY A 429 15.29 1.60 3.93
CA GLY A 429 14.05 1.04 3.41
C GLY A 429 13.12 2.05 2.71
N HIS A 430 11.82 1.91 2.95
CA HIS A 430 10.76 2.61 2.22
C HIS A 430 10.94 4.12 2.17
N PHE A 431 11.27 4.78 3.29
CA PHE A 431 11.47 6.23 3.30
C PHE A 431 12.56 6.64 2.28
N MET A 432 13.72 5.98 2.31
CA MET A 432 14.81 6.30 1.38
C MET A 432 14.42 5.96 -0.06
N GLN A 433 13.89 4.76 -0.29
CA GLN A 433 13.53 4.27 -1.63
C GLN A 433 12.50 5.19 -2.32
N LEU A 434 11.42 5.54 -1.63
CA LEU A 434 10.35 6.37 -2.18
C LEU A 434 10.76 7.84 -2.29
N SER A 435 11.57 8.35 -1.35
CA SER A 435 12.12 9.70 -1.45
C SER A 435 13.03 9.85 -2.67
N ILE A 436 13.84 8.83 -3.00
CA ILE A 436 14.64 8.82 -4.23
C ILE A 436 13.74 8.74 -5.46
N ALA A 437 12.74 7.85 -5.45
CA ALA A 437 11.82 7.68 -6.57
C ALA A 437 11.09 8.98 -6.94
N ASN A 438 10.66 9.76 -5.93
CA ASN A 438 9.99 11.05 -6.13
C ASN A 438 10.84 12.12 -6.84
N HIS A 439 12.17 11.96 -6.86
CA HIS A 439 13.11 12.87 -7.51
C HIS A 439 13.53 12.40 -8.92
N LEU A 440 12.96 11.30 -9.41
CA LEU A 440 13.22 10.86 -10.79
C LEU A 440 12.65 11.89 -11.78
N PRO A 441 13.42 12.30 -12.80
CA PRO A 441 12.96 13.24 -13.82
C PRO A 441 11.96 12.61 -14.80
N ASP A 442 11.98 11.28 -14.91
CA ASP A 442 11.07 10.52 -15.76
C ASP A 442 9.76 10.24 -15.02
N GLU A 443 8.64 10.77 -15.54
CA GLU A 443 7.35 10.66 -14.86
C GLU A 443 6.82 9.22 -14.80
N ILE A 444 7.09 8.40 -15.81
CA ILE A 444 6.64 7.00 -15.83
C ILE A 444 7.31 6.24 -14.69
N ARG A 445 8.64 6.44 -14.51
CA ARG A 445 9.40 5.84 -13.41
C ARG A 445 9.00 6.41 -12.05
N ARG A 446 8.81 7.73 -11.96
CA ARG A 446 8.39 8.44 -10.74
C ARG A 446 7.02 7.93 -10.24
N GLN A 447 6.11 7.60 -11.16
CA GLN A 447 4.76 7.11 -10.87
C GLN A 447 4.69 5.59 -10.64
N ASN A 448 5.79 4.85 -10.84
CA ASN A 448 5.75 3.41 -10.84
C ASN A 448 5.73 2.81 -9.43
N GLN A 449 4.61 2.18 -9.07
CA GLN A 449 4.36 1.59 -7.75
C GLN A 449 4.37 0.06 -7.78
N ASN A 450 5.33 -0.55 -8.48
CA ASN A 450 5.44 -2.02 -8.53
C ASN A 450 5.70 -2.56 -7.12
N GLY A 451 4.71 -3.23 -6.53
CA GLY A 451 4.78 -3.69 -5.14
C GLY A 451 5.92 -4.66 -4.86
N VAL A 452 6.35 -5.48 -5.82
CA VAL A 452 7.49 -6.38 -5.61
C VAL A 452 8.80 -5.61 -5.53
N PHE A 453 8.95 -4.53 -6.29
CA PHE A 453 10.13 -3.67 -6.24
C PHE A 453 10.15 -2.74 -5.02
N VAL A 454 8.98 -2.31 -4.54
CA VAL A 454 8.88 -1.42 -3.37
C VAL A 454 9.06 -2.19 -2.05
N GLU A 455 8.52 -3.41 -1.94
CA GLU A 455 8.54 -4.23 -0.71
C GLU A 455 9.76 -5.16 -0.59
N GLY A 456 10.35 -5.54 -1.73
CA GLY A 456 11.49 -6.46 -1.79
C GLY A 456 12.81 -5.76 -1.59
#